data_AF-A0A7C2N3S3-F1
#
_entry.id   AF-A0A7C2N3S3-F1
#
_cell.length_a   1.000
_cell.length_b   1.000
_cell.length_c   1.000
_cell.angle_alpha   90.00
_cell.angle_beta   90.00
_cell.angle_gamma   90.00
#
_symmetry.space_group_name_H-M   'P 1'
#
loop_
_entity.id
_entity.type
_entity.pdbx_description
1 polymer ?
#
loop_
_entity_poly.entity_id
_entity_poly.type
_entity_poly.pdbx_seq_one_letter_code
_entity_poly.pdbx_strand_id
1 'polypeptide(L)'
;MYRFTEQIFDLVGGKPKAVKAVKISETMRKEFYTSHETQGIWEPSTGSIIIKRSQLSNLANYAGTLLHEAVHAKSGFGDVSRDFEMELTKLIGIICVKAVEKPDHPSLFKRLF
;
A
#
# COMPACT_ATOMS: atom_id res chain seq x y z
N MET A 1 -2.88 -5.64 -11.98
CA MET A 1 -3.13 -4.84 -10.77
C MET A 1 -2.55 -3.44 -10.84
N TYR A 2 -1.33 -3.27 -11.38
CA TYR A 2 -0.66 -1.96 -11.52
C TYR A 2 -1.52 -0.83 -12.13
N ARG A 3 -2.38 -1.11 -13.12
CA ARG A 3 -3.28 -0.10 -13.71
C ARG A 3 -4.21 0.61 -12.70
N PHE A 4 -4.42 0.01 -11.53
CA PHE A 4 -5.28 0.55 -10.48
C PHE A 4 -4.54 1.46 -9.49
N THR A 5 -3.24 1.71 -9.68
CA THR A 5 -2.40 2.52 -8.77
C THR A 5 -3.04 3.84 -8.37
N GLU A 6 -3.42 4.66 -9.36
CA GLU A 6 -4.00 5.98 -9.10
C GLU A 6 -5.35 5.85 -8.37
N GLN A 7 -6.20 4.90 -8.78
CA GLN A 7 -7.47 4.65 -8.10
C GLN A 7 -7.29 4.23 -6.64
N ILE A 8 -6.25 3.44 -6.33
CA ILE A 8 -5.93 3.03 -4.95
C ILE A 8 -5.45 4.23 -4.14
N PHE A 9 -4.59 5.08 -4.69
CA PHE A 9 -4.18 6.31 -4.02
C PHE A 9 -5.35 7.27 -3.79
N ASP A 10 -6.24 7.39 -4.77
CA ASP A 10 -7.44 8.21 -4.65
C ASP A 10 -8.34 7.75 -3.51
N LEU A 11 -8.34 6.46 -3.14
CA LEU A 11 -9.10 5.96 -1.98
C LEU A 11 -8.60 6.57 -0.66
N VAL A 12 -7.34 6.95 -0.58
CA VAL A 12 -6.70 7.43 0.67
C VAL A 12 -6.36 8.92 0.67
N GLY A 13 -6.93 9.68 -0.27
CA GLY A 13 -6.72 11.13 -0.38
C GLY A 13 -5.61 11.54 -1.34
N GLY A 14 -5.15 10.62 -2.18
CA GLY A 14 -4.17 10.85 -3.24
C GLY A 14 -2.79 10.31 -2.91
N LYS A 15 -1.93 10.34 -3.92
CA LYS A 15 -0.54 9.86 -3.86
C LYS A 15 0.29 10.77 -2.92
N PRO A 16 1.04 10.22 -1.95
CA PRO A 16 1.92 11.03 -1.12
C PRO A 16 2.91 11.85 -1.96
N LYS A 17 3.13 13.12 -1.62
CA LYS A 17 3.98 14.04 -2.41
C LYS A 17 5.41 13.53 -2.61
N ALA A 18 5.93 12.79 -1.64
CA ALA A 18 7.27 12.21 -1.71
C ALA A 18 7.38 11.14 -2.82
N VAL A 19 6.29 10.43 -3.11
CA VAL A 19 6.27 9.34 -4.10
C VAL A 19 6.30 9.92 -5.51
N LYS A 20 7.42 9.74 -6.19
CA LYS A 20 7.66 10.13 -7.58
C LYS A 20 7.24 9.04 -8.57
N ALA A 21 7.48 7.77 -8.21
CA ALA A 21 7.16 6.64 -9.08
C ALA A 21 6.75 5.40 -8.28
N VAL A 22 5.92 4.56 -8.88
CA VAL A 22 5.68 3.17 -8.44
C VAL A 22 6.33 2.26 -9.47
N LYS A 23 7.16 1.31 -9.02
CA LYS A 23 7.93 0.41 -9.87
C LYS A 23 7.63 -1.04 -9.51
N ILE A 24 7.71 -1.91 -10.50
CA ILE A 24 7.54 -3.36 -10.31
C ILE A 24 8.90 -4.03 -10.51
N SER A 25 9.28 -4.88 -9.56
CA SER A 25 10.53 -5.65 -9.62
C SER A 25 10.26 -7.16 -9.63
N GLU A 26 11.03 -7.93 -10.40
CA GLU A 26 11.01 -9.40 -10.34
C GLU A 26 11.65 -9.92 -9.05
N THR A 27 12.68 -9.21 -8.57
CA THR A 27 13.51 -9.60 -7.43
C THR A 27 13.57 -8.46 -6.42
N MET A 28 13.58 -8.79 -5.14
CA MET A 28 13.80 -7.82 -4.08
C MET A 28 15.13 -8.12 -3.38
N ARG A 29 15.79 -7.08 -2.85
CA ARG A 29 16.97 -7.32 -2.01
C ARG A 29 16.52 -8.09 -0.77
N LYS A 30 17.23 -9.16 -0.44
CA LYS A 30 17.10 -9.79 0.88
C LYS A 30 17.66 -8.80 1.90
N GLU A 31 16.87 -8.45 2.91
CA GLU A 31 17.44 -7.76 4.05
C GLU A 31 18.35 -8.72 4.81
N PHE A 32 19.55 -8.28 5.20
CA PHE A 32 20.53 -9.13 5.86
C PHE A 32 20.09 -9.59 7.26
N TYR A 33 19.09 -8.93 7.85
CA TYR A 33 18.61 -9.17 9.21
C TYR A 33 17.24 -9.84 9.28
N THR A 34 16.53 -9.97 8.14
CA THR A 34 15.26 -10.69 8.08
C THR A 34 15.33 -11.71 6.95
N SER A 35 15.07 -12.98 7.28
CA SER A 35 15.07 -14.10 6.31
C SER A 35 13.94 -14.01 5.26
N HIS A 36 13.13 -12.95 5.30
CA HIS A 36 11.96 -12.76 4.46
C HIS A 36 12.25 -11.70 3.41
N GLU A 37 12.08 -12.08 2.14
CA GLU A 37 12.10 -11.13 1.03
C GLU A 37 10.91 -10.16 1.18
N THR A 38 11.17 -8.85 1.24
CA THR A 38 10.11 -7.85 1.37
C THR A 38 9.19 -7.91 0.14
N GLN A 39 7.89 -7.66 0.34
CA GLN A 39 6.93 -7.64 -0.77
C GLN A 39 6.85 -6.28 -1.46
N GLY A 40 7.25 -5.23 -0.73
CA GLY A 40 7.43 -3.88 -1.22
C GLY A 40 8.54 -3.17 -0.44
N ILE A 41 8.93 -2.00 -0.92
CA ILE A 41 9.79 -1.06 -0.19
C ILE A 41 9.55 0.37 -0.68
N TRP A 42 9.44 1.29 0.26
CA TRP A 42 9.61 2.72 0.03
C TRP A 42 11.10 3.04 0.00
N GLU A 43 11.60 3.54 -1.13
CA GLU A 43 12.99 3.96 -1.34
C GLU A 43 13.06 5.50 -1.34
N PRO A 44 13.39 6.14 -0.19
CA PRO A 44 13.35 7.60 -0.06
C PRO A 44 14.36 8.29 -0.98
N SER A 45 15.50 7.66 -1.23
CA SER A 45 16.59 8.24 -2.04
C SER A 45 16.15 8.54 -3.48
N THR A 46 15.29 7.70 -4.05
CA THR A 46 14.76 7.87 -5.41
C THR A 46 13.33 8.38 -5.43
N GLY A 47 12.67 8.43 -4.27
CA GLY A 47 11.25 8.71 -4.15
C GLY A 47 10.39 7.63 -4.82
N SER A 48 10.80 6.36 -4.79
CA SER A 48 10.09 5.28 -5.48
C SER A 48 9.47 4.30 -4.48
N ILE A 49 8.22 3.89 -4.73
CA ILE A 49 7.69 2.65 -4.16
C ILE A 49 8.04 1.52 -5.12
N ILE A 50 8.71 0.48 -4.64
CA ILE A 50 9.08 -0.70 -5.43
C ILE A 50 8.29 -1.88 -4.90
N ILE A 51 7.53 -2.56 -5.76
CA ILE A 51 6.66 -3.67 -5.39
C ILE A 51 7.11 -4.93 -6.12
N LYS A 52 7.20 -6.05 -5.42
CA LYS A 52 7.52 -7.35 -6.01
C LYS A 52 6.42 -7.78 -6.97
N ARG A 53 6.78 -8.29 -8.16
CA ARG A 53 5.82 -8.69 -9.20
C ARG A 53 4.78 -9.68 -8.68
N SER A 54 5.15 -10.58 -7.77
CA SER A 54 4.22 -11.56 -7.17
C SER A 54 3.02 -10.91 -6.49
N GLN A 55 3.12 -9.66 -6.03
CA GLN A 55 2.00 -8.92 -5.45
C GLN A 55 0.94 -8.52 -6.49
N LEU A 56 1.26 -8.57 -7.79
CA LEU A 56 0.29 -8.34 -8.87
C LEU A 56 -0.66 -9.53 -9.09
N SER A 57 -0.51 -10.62 -8.33
CA SER A 57 -1.34 -11.83 -8.41
C SER A 57 -2.82 -11.58 -8.13
N ASN A 58 -3.14 -10.65 -7.23
CA ASN A 58 -4.51 -10.20 -6.99
C ASN A 58 -4.54 -8.75 -6.48
N LEU A 59 -5.73 -8.14 -6.51
CA LEU A 59 -5.88 -6.73 -6.17
C LEU A 59 -5.59 -6.45 -4.69
N ALA A 60 -6.00 -7.34 -3.78
CA ALA A 60 -5.79 -7.16 -2.34
C ALA A 60 -4.29 -7.15 -1.98
N ASN A 61 -3.52 -8.10 -2.52
CA ASN A 61 -2.07 -8.17 -2.35
C ASN A 61 -1.37 -6.89 -2.84
N TYR A 62 -1.71 -6.47 -4.06
CA TYR A 62 -1.12 -5.27 -4.65
C TYR A 62 -1.50 -4.00 -3.88
N ALA A 63 -2.79 -3.81 -3.58
CA ALA A 63 -3.29 -2.62 -2.90
C ALA A 63 -2.76 -2.54 -1.46
N GLY A 64 -2.75 -3.67 -0.73
CA GLY A 64 -2.19 -3.74 0.62
C GLY A 64 -0.72 -3.34 0.64
N THR A 65 0.10 -3.94 -0.24
CA THR A 65 1.53 -3.60 -0.33
C THR A 65 1.73 -2.14 -0.74
N LEU A 66 1.01 -1.66 -1.76
CA LEU A 66 1.13 -0.26 -2.22
C LEU A 66 0.80 0.75 -1.11
N LEU A 67 -0.28 0.50 -0.37
CA LEU A 67 -0.74 1.38 0.69
C LEU A 67 0.17 1.33 1.92
N HIS A 68 0.73 0.17 2.25
CA HIS A 68 1.75 0.02 3.29
C HIS A 68 2.97 0.90 3.02
N GLU A 69 3.55 0.78 1.82
CA GLU A 69 4.70 1.61 1.42
C GLU A 69 4.34 3.10 1.32
N ALA A 70 3.09 3.43 0.97
CA ALA A 70 2.61 4.80 0.97
C ALA A 70 2.55 5.41 2.38
N VAL A 71 2.25 4.61 3.41
CA VAL A 71 2.32 5.07 4.80
C VAL A 71 3.75 5.35 5.22
N HIS A 72 4.72 4.50 4.86
CA HIS A 72 6.14 4.81 5.07
C HIS A 72 6.52 6.13 4.38
N ALA A 73 6.12 6.31 3.12
CA ALA A 73 6.41 7.52 2.36
C ALA A 73 5.78 8.80 2.94
N LYS A 74 4.61 8.68 3.57
CA LYS A 74 3.89 9.81 4.16
C LYS A 74 4.38 10.17 5.56
N SER A 75 4.70 9.16 6.37
CA SER A 75 4.96 9.32 7.81
C SER A 75 6.43 9.25 8.20
N GLY A 76 7.24 8.50 7.45
CA GLY A 76 8.62 8.20 7.80
C GLY A 76 8.77 7.17 8.94
N PHE A 77 7.68 6.61 9.46
CA PHE A 77 7.74 5.60 10.52
C PHE A 77 8.17 4.24 9.98
N GLY A 78 8.92 3.48 10.79
CA GLY A 78 9.32 2.12 10.46
C GLY A 78 8.24 1.08 10.78
N ASP A 79 8.40 -0.10 10.20
CA ASP A 79 7.53 -1.25 10.46
C ASP A 79 7.44 -1.62 11.95
N VAL A 80 6.30 -2.18 12.35
CA VAL A 80 6.04 -2.68 13.71
C VAL A 80 6.23 -1.61 14.80
N SER A 81 6.14 -0.33 14.43
CA SER A 81 6.08 0.77 15.39
C SER A 81 4.64 1.15 15.68
N ARG A 82 4.36 1.55 16.92
CA ARG A 82 3.02 2.03 17.32
C ARG A 82 2.54 3.18 16.44
N ASP A 83 3.45 4.08 16.07
CA ASP A 83 3.13 5.21 15.20
C ASP A 83 2.74 4.76 13.79
N PHE A 84 3.42 3.76 13.24
CA PHE A 84 3.06 3.16 11.97
C PHE A 84 1.71 2.44 12.01
N GLU A 85 1.45 1.65 13.05
CA GLU A 85 0.16 0.98 13.26
C GLU A 85 -1.00 1.98 13.39
N MET A 86 -0.78 3.12 14.05
CA MET A 86 -1.76 4.19 14.14
C MET A 86 -2.05 4.81 12.76
N GLU A 87 -1.03 5.04 11.93
CA GLU A 87 -1.24 5.55 10.57
C GLU A 87 -1.96 4.55 9.66
N LEU A 88 -1.64 3.25 9.75
CA LEU A 88 -2.42 2.20 9.08
C LEU A 88 -3.88 2.18 9.56
N THR A 89 -4.12 2.31 10.86
CA THR A 89 -5.47 2.35 11.42
C THR A 89 -6.29 3.52 10.86
N LYS A 90 -5.68 4.72 10.78
CA LYS A 90 -6.30 5.89 10.14
C LYS A 90 -6.59 5.65 8.66
N LEU A 91 -5.64 5.03 7.95
CA LEU A 91 -5.78 4.71 6.52
C LEU A 91 -6.98 3.77 6.28
N ILE A 92 -7.12 2.72 7.09
CA ILE A 92 -8.25 1.79 7.04
C ILE A 92 -9.57 2.55 7.24
N GLY A 93 -9.64 3.44 8.25
CA GLY A 93 -10.82 4.28 8.48
C GLY A 93 -11.22 5.10 7.25
N ILE A 94 -10.26 5.76 6.58
CA ILE A 94 -10.50 6.53 5.35
C ILE A 94 -11.06 5.63 4.24
N ILE A 95 -10.48 4.44 4.04
CA ILE A 95 -10.94 3.48 3.02
C ILE A 95 -12.37 3.02 3.32
N CYS A 96 -12.67 2.70 4.57
CA CYS A 96 -14.01 2.29 5.00
C CYS A 96 -15.05 3.39 4.73
N VAL A 97 -14.75 4.65 5.06
CA VAL A 97 -15.62 5.80 4.75
C VAL A 97 -15.91 5.84 3.25
N LYS A 98 -14.88 5.81 2.40
CA LYS A 98 -15.09 5.87 0.94
C LYS A 98 -15.81 4.66 0.36
N ALA A 99 -15.62 3.49 0.95
CA ALA A 99 -16.30 2.26 0.52
C ALA A 99 -17.78 2.26 0.91
N VAL A 100 -18.14 2.84 2.06
CA VAL A 100 -19.52 2.93 2.53
C VAL A 100 -20.27 4.08 1.85
N GLU A 101 -19.61 5.23 1.63
CA GLU A 101 -20.22 6.43 1.05
C GLU A 101 -20.38 6.39 -0.48
N LYS A 102 -19.86 5.36 -1.17
CA LYS A 102 -20.12 5.11 -2.60
C LYS A 102 -21.20 4.01 -2.75
N PRO A 103 -22.50 4.36 -2.82
CA PRO A 103 -23.58 3.39 -2.64
C PRO A 103 -23.88 2.53 -3.88
N ASP A 104 -23.26 2.80 -5.03
CA ASP A 104 -23.65 2.16 -6.30
C ASP A 104 -23.03 0.78 -6.57
N HIS A 105 -22.43 0.12 -5.57
CA HIS A 105 -21.97 -1.26 -5.73
C HIS A 105 -22.53 -2.21 -4.65
N PRO A 106 -23.73 -2.78 -4.86
CA PRO A 106 -24.30 -3.76 -3.96
C PRO A 106 -23.50 -5.07 -4.07
N SER A 107 -22.58 -5.31 -3.12
CA SER A 107 -22.11 -6.64 -2.65
C SER A 107 -20.69 -6.69 -2.04
N LEU A 108 -20.02 -5.57 -1.74
CA LEU A 108 -18.62 -5.62 -1.28
C LEU A 108 -18.37 -6.33 0.07
N PHE A 109 -19.38 -6.44 0.94
CA PHE A 109 -19.20 -7.02 2.29
C PHE A 109 -19.70 -8.46 2.47
N LYS A 110 -20.26 -9.11 1.43
CA LYS A 110 -20.94 -10.40 1.62
C LYS A 110 -20.01 -11.62 1.74
N ARG A 111 -18.68 -11.45 1.84
CA ARG A 111 -17.74 -12.58 1.76
C ARG A 111 -16.44 -12.47 2.54
N LEU A 112 -16.39 -11.65 3.59
CA LEU A 112 -15.22 -11.56 4.45
C LEU A 112 -15.66 -11.62 5.91
N PHE A 113 -16.15 -12.81 6.32
CA PHE A 113 -15.95 -13.52 7.58
C PHE A 113 -16.55 -14.92 7.39
#